data_AF-A0A1G7ZR38-F1
#
_entry.id   AF-A0A1G7ZR38-F1
#
_cell.length_a   1.000
_cell.length_b   1.000
_cell.length_c   1.000
_cell.angle_alpha   90.00
_cell.angle_beta   90.00
_cell.angle_gamma   90.00
#
_symmetry.space_group_name_H-M   'P 1'
#
loop_
_entity.id
_entity.type
_entity.pdbx_description
1 polymer ?
#
loop_
_entity_poly.entity_id
_entity_poly.type
_entity_poly.pdbx_seq_one_letter_code
_entity_poly.pdbx_strand_id
1 'polypeptide(L)'
;MLSGTVVEVAIGLVFCYASVALITSSIYESIASFLGLRSKSLLTGIKKLLNAGNPCGEELLLRIYNHALVHPTGNGAATSLADLGSRPSYIDSKNFSLALIDAIQSVPDDFARLSEDIDAIKDEQIRKLLRGMYERSAGKMEKLHEQLVAWFDAGMDRVAGSFKRQSQVWCFGIAFVLAAMLNIDSIHLFSTLWKQPTLAARITMTTSLPLSAPIAEDRVLTANDDVVEDKGRAMTDSFKQLEELPIGWQNQRFCKTESGCSSFLEFYHYDYPGFLLIIFGWLITASASLFGAPFWFDLLQHLTHLRGTGPKPKSTTMHE
;
A
#
# COMPACT_ATOMS: atom_id res chain seq x y z
N MET A 1 18.41 34.67 4.49
CA MET A 1 18.73 34.03 3.20
C MET A 1 18.85 32.50 3.33
N LEU A 2 19.62 31.97 4.30
CA LEU A 2 19.82 30.51 4.46
C LEU A 2 18.54 29.70 4.75
N SER A 3 17.55 30.25 5.48
CA SER A 3 16.29 29.54 5.75
C SER A 3 15.47 29.26 4.48
N GLY A 4 15.42 30.21 3.54
CA GLY A 4 14.65 30.06 2.30
C GLY A 4 15.22 28.97 1.38
N THR A 5 16.55 28.97 1.20
CA THR A 5 17.25 27.99 0.36
C THR A 5 17.09 26.56 0.88
N VAL A 6 17.19 26.36 2.20
CA VAL A 6 17.01 25.03 2.81
C VAL A 6 15.59 24.51 2.59
N VAL A 7 14.57 25.37 2.79
CA VAL A 7 13.17 25.02 2.58
C VAL A 7 12.90 24.67 1.11
N GLU A 8 13.45 25.43 0.16
CA GLU A 8 13.28 25.17 -1.28
C GLU A 8 13.91 23.82 -1.69
N VAL A 9 15.12 23.52 -1.23
CA VAL A 9 15.77 22.22 -1.49
C VAL A 9 14.98 21.07 -0.89
N ALA A 10 14.48 21.22 0.34
CA ALA A 10 13.65 20.22 1.00
C ALA A 10 12.37 19.96 0.22
N ILE A 11 11.69 21.00 -0.26
CA ILE A 11 10.49 20.89 -1.10
C ILE A 11 10.77 20.08 -2.36
N GLY A 12 11.86 20.36 -3.09
CA GLY A 12 12.23 19.61 -4.30
C GLY A 12 12.51 18.12 -4.04
N LEU A 13 13.19 17.81 -2.94
CA LEU A 13 13.44 16.41 -2.54
C LEU A 13 12.14 15.68 -2.15
N VAL A 14 11.33 16.31 -1.31
CA VAL A 14 10.04 15.75 -0.87
C VAL A 14 9.12 15.49 -2.05
N PHE A 15 9.07 16.43 -3.00
CA PHE A 15 8.31 16.29 -4.24
C PHE A 15 8.78 15.09 -5.08
N CYS A 16 10.09 14.93 -5.24
CA CYS A 16 10.66 13.78 -5.95
C CYS A 16 10.26 12.46 -5.28
N TYR A 17 10.37 12.37 -3.95
CA TYR A 17 10.02 11.15 -3.21
C TYR A 17 8.52 10.86 -3.26
N ALA A 18 7.68 11.88 -3.18
CA ALA A 18 6.23 11.73 -3.32
C ALA A 18 5.87 11.15 -4.70
N SER A 19 6.48 11.69 -5.76
CA SER A 19 6.25 11.25 -7.15
C SER A 19 6.71 9.80 -7.37
N VAL A 20 7.91 9.44 -6.89
CA VAL A 20 8.41 8.06 -6.97
C VAL A 20 7.52 7.10 -6.17
N ALA A 21 7.08 7.50 -4.98
CA ALA A 21 6.19 6.69 -4.14
C ALA A 21 4.82 6.46 -4.80
N LEU A 22 4.26 7.48 -5.45
CA LEU A 22 3.02 7.40 -6.22
C LEU A 22 3.12 6.39 -7.36
N ILE A 23 4.14 6.53 -8.20
CA ILE A 23 4.37 5.66 -9.36
C ILE A 23 4.58 4.23 -8.88
N THR A 24 5.44 4.03 -7.88
CA THR A 24 5.73 2.72 -7.29
C THR A 24 4.46 2.05 -6.78
N SER A 25 3.64 2.77 -6.02
CA SER A 25 2.39 2.23 -5.46
C SER A 25 1.41 1.83 -6.56
N SER A 26 1.33 2.62 -7.62
CA SER A 26 0.41 2.38 -8.73
C SER A 26 0.85 1.21 -9.62
N ILE A 27 2.17 1.05 -9.83
CA ILE A 27 2.73 -0.15 -10.49
C ILE A 27 2.46 -1.39 -9.63
N TYR A 28 2.74 -1.32 -8.32
CA TYR A 28 2.47 -2.44 -7.41
C TYR A 28 0.98 -2.82 -7.41
N GLU A 29 0.08 -1.84 -7.37
CA GLU A 29 -1.36 -2.08 -7.41
C GLU A 29 -1.80 -2.80 -8.69
N SER A 30 -1.24 -2.40 -9.83
CA SER A 30 -1.52 -3.02 -11.13
C SER A 30 -1.07 -4.48 -11.16
N ILE A 31 0.15 -4.75 -10.66
CA ILE A 31 0.68 -6.11 -10.53
C ILE A 31 -0.16 -6.94 -9.56
N ALA A 32 -0.50 -6.38 -8.40
CA ALA A 32 -1.26 -7.06 -7.35
C ALA A 32 -2.69 -7.41 -7.79
N SER A 33 -3.32 -6.52 -8.56
CA SER A 33 -4.64 -6.74 -9.16
C SER A 33 -4.58 -7.86 -10.21
N PHE A 34 -3.64 -7.76 -11.17
CA PHE A 34 -3.50 -8.74 -12.25
C PHE A 34 -3.18 -10.15 -11.73
N LEU A 35 -2.32 -10.25 -10.71
CA LEU A 35 -1.96 -11.54 -10.11
C LEU A 35 -2.95 -12.01 -9.03
N GLY A 36 -3.96 -11.23 -8.69
CA GLY A 36 -4.91 -11.53 -7.61
C GLY A 36 -4.24 -11.74 -6.25
N LEU A 37 -3.18 -10.98 -5.94
CA LEU A 37 -2.38 -11.21 -4.73
C LEU A 37 -3.19 -11.05 -3.44
N ARG A 38 -4.15 -10.11 -3.42
CA ARG A 38 -5.03 -9.89 -2.26
C ARG A 38 -5.94 -11.09 -1.99
N SER A 39 -6.68 -11.57 -2.98
CA SER A 39 -7.58 -12.71 -2.82
C SER A 39 -6.83 -14.00 -2.47
N LYS A 40 -5.63 -14.21 -3.04
CA LYS A 40 -4.73 -15.32 -2.66
C LYS A 40 -4.25 -15.22 -1.21
N SER A 41 -3.90 -14.02 -0.76
CA SER A 41 -3.44 -13.79 0.62
C SER A 41 -4.57 -13.98 1.63
N LEU A 42 -5.76 -13.48 1.30
CA LEU A 42 -6.98 -13.66 2.09
C LEU A 42 -7.34 -15.15 2.22
N LEU A 43 -7.41 -15.88 1.11
CA LEU A 43 -7.67 -17.32 1.14
C LEU A 43 -6.63 -18.07 1.97
N THR A 44 -5.35 -17.75 1.81
CA THR A 44 -4.26 -18.37 2.60
C THR A 44 -4.40 -18.04 4.09
N GLY A 45 -4.83 -16.83 4.43
CA GLY A 45 -5.10 -16.40 5.79
C GLY A 45 -6.24 -17.19 6.42
N ILE A 46 -7.39 -17.27 5.75
CA ILE A 46 -8.56 -18.01 6.24
C ILE A 46 -8.28 -19.51 6.31
N LYS A 47 -7.53 -20.07 5.35
CA LYS A 47 -7.04 -21.46 5.43
C LYS A 47 -6.29 -21.73 6.73
N LYS A 48 -5.43 -20.82 7.15
CA LYS A 48 -4.70 -20.95 8.43
C LYS A 48 -5.61 -20.75 9.63
N LEU A 49 -6.56 -19.81 9.57
CA LEU A 49 -7.50 -19.55 10.67
C LEU A 49 -8.43 -20.73 10.94
N LEU A 50 -8.92 -21.39 9.89
CA LEU A 50 -9.82 -22.55 9.98
C LEU A 50 -9.09 -23.90 10.01
N ASN A 51 -7.76 -23.89 10.14
CA ASN A 51 -6.93 -25.10 10.10
C ASN A 51 -7.21 -26.00 8.86
N ALA A 52 -7.51 -25.39 7.72
CA ALA A 52 -7.86 -26.04 6.46
C ALA A 52 -6.66 -26.73 5.75
N GLY A 53 -5.66 -27.15 6.52
CA GLY A 53 -4.67 -28.15 6.09
C GLY A 53 -5.18 -29.58 6.27
N ASN A 54 -6.28 -29.76 7.02
CA ASN A 54 -6.98 -31.03 7.16
C ASN A 54 -8.30 -31.05 6.34
N PRO A 55 -8.84 -32.24 6.02
CA PRO A 55 -10.06 -32.34 5.21
C PRO A 55 -11.29 -31.66 5.84
N CYS A 56 -11.40 -31.68 7.17
CA CYS A 56 -12.53 -31.09 7.90
C CYS A 56 -12.57 -29.56 7.78
N GLY A 57 -11.42 -28.90 7.99
CA GLY A 57 -11.29 -27.46 7.87
C GLY A 57 -11.40 -26.98 6.42
N GLU A 58 -10.92 -27.78 5.46
CA GLU A 58 -11.12 -27.51 4.04
C GLU A 58 -12.60 -27.61 3.63
N GLU A 59 -13.33 -28.61 4.12
CA GLU A 59 -14.79 -28.71 3.89
C GLU A 59 -15.54 -27.51 4.47
N LEU A 60 -15.25 -27.13 5.72
CA LEU A 60 -15.85 -25.96 6.35
C LEU A 60 -15.54 -24.67 5.58
N LEU A 61 -14.28 -24.48 5.20
CA LEU A 61 -13.86 -23.33 4.40
C LEU A 61 -14.58 -23.28 3.05
N LEU A 62 -14.75 -24.42 2.38
CA LEU A 62 -15.45 -24.50 1.10
C LEU A 62 -16.93 -24.13 1.26
N ARG A 63 -17.61 -24.62 2.30
CA ARG A 63 -19.00 -24.24 2.63
C ARG A 63 -19.13 -22.72 2.81
N ILE A 64 -18.20 -22.12 3.56
CA ILE A 64 -18.17 -20.66 3.79
C ILE A 64 -17.94 -19.91 2.47
N TYR A 65 -17.03 -20.36 1.60
CA TYR A 65 -16.76 -19.70 0.31
C TYR A 65 -17.85 -19.93 -0.75
N ASN A 66 -18.69 -20.94 -0.59
CA ASN A 66 -19.90 -21.13 -1.39
C ASN A 66 -21.07 -20.28 -0.86
N HIS A 67 -20.92 -19.61 0.29
CA HIS A 67 -21.94 -18.77 0.87
C HIS A 67 -22.03 -17.40 0.17
N ALA A 68 -23.25 -16.96 -0.16
CA ALA A 68 -23.49 -15.70 -0.87
C ALA A 68 -23.01 -14.45 -0.11
N LEU A 69 -23.01 -14.48 1.24
CA LEU A 69 -22.48 -13.37 2.06
C LEU A 69 -20.96 -13.20 1.92
N VAL A 70 -20.23 -14.27 1.59
CA VAL A 70 -18.76 -14.27 1.50
C VAL A 70 -18.30 -14.15 0.06
N HIS A 71 -19.00 -14.79 -0.87
CA HIS A 71 -18.65 -14.80 -2.29
C HIS A 71 -19.89 -14.56 -3.17
N PRO A 72 -20.44 -13.34 -3.16
CA PRO A 72 -21.68 -13.00 -3.89
C PRO A 72 -21.55 -13.12 -5.42
N THR A 73 -20.33 -13.01 -5.95
CA THR A 73 -20.03 -13.19 -7.37
C THR A 73 -19.84 -14.66 -7.76
N GLY A 74 -19.76 -15.58 -6.78
CA GLY A 74 -19.69 -17.01 -7.00
C GLY A 74 -21.07 -17.62 -7.24
N ASN A 75 -21.10 -18.80 -7.84
CA ASN A 75 -22.32 -19.57 -8.06
C ASN A 75 -22.66 -20.55 -6.92
N GLY A 76 -21.87 -20.55 -5.83
CA GLY A 76 -22.06 -21.44 -4.67
C GLY A 76 -21.88 -22.94 -4.94
N ALA A 77 -21.35 -23.32 -6.11
CA ALA A 77 -21.28 -24.70 -6.56
C ALA A 77 -19.84 -25.26 -6.64
N ALA A 78 -18.87 -24.59 -6.02
CA ALA A 78 -17.49 -25.07 -6.05
C ALA A 78 -17.34 -26.36 -5.23
N THR A 79 -16.72 -27.37 -5.84
CA THR A 79 -16.46 -28.69 -5.22
C THR A 79 -15.11 -28.78 -4.52
N SER A 80 -14.19 -27.88 -4.85
CA SER A 80 -12.88 -27.77 -4.22
C SER A 80 -12.44 -26.30 -4.14
N LEU A 81 -11.44 -26.02 -3.29
CA LEU A 81 -10.86 -24.67 -3.20
C LEU A 81 -10.12 -24.25 -4.48
N ALA A 82 -9.74 -25.20 -5.33
CA ALA A 82 -9.14 -24.92 -6.64
C ALA A 82 -10.19 -24.40 -7.63
N ASP A 83 -11.42 -24.93 -7.55
CA ASP A 83 -12.55 -24.57 -8.42
C ASP A 83 -13.17 -23.20 -8.08
N LEU A 84 -12.76 -22.59 -6.96
CA LEU A 84 -13.16 -21.25 -6.60
C LEU A 84 -12.66 -20.26 -7.66
N GLY A 85 -13.60 -19.77 -8.47
CA GLY A 85 -13.40 -18.80 -9.56
C GLY A 85 -12.97 -17.41 -9.09
N SER A 86 -13.80 -16.39 -9.31
CA SER A 86 -13.51 -14.97 -9.01
C SER A 86 -13.44 -14.66 -7.51
N ARG A 87 -12.41 -15.18 -6.83
CA ARG A 87 -12.24 -15.09 -5.37
C ARG A 87 -12.32 -13.64 -4.87
N PRO A 88 -13.04 -13.38 -3.76
CA PRO A 88 -13.13 -12.05 -3.20
C PRO A 88 -11.76 -11.53 -2.77
N SER A 89 -11.52 -10.24 -2.96
CA SER A 89 -10.28 -9.58 -2.49
C SER A 89 -10.37 -9.12 -1.04
N TYR A 90 -11.58 -9.07 -0.48
CA TYR A 90 -11.90 -8.68 0.89
C TYR A 90 -13.19 -9.40 1.31
N ILE A 91 -13.30 -9.73 2.60
CA ILE A 91 -14.51 -10.29 3.19
C ILE A 91 -14.79 -9.48 4.47
N ASP A 92 -16.01 -8.96 4.57
CA ASP A 92 -16.47 -8.27 5.78
C ASP A 92 -16.64 -9.27 6.94
N SER A 93 -16.19 -8.86 8.13
CA SER A 93 -16.14 -9.73 9.31
C SER A 93 -17.52 -10.17 9.79
N LYS A 94 -18.55 -9.33 9.63
CA LYS A 94 -19.93 -9.68 9.99
C LYS A 94 -20.47 -10.73 9.03
N ASN A 95 -20.26 -10.51 7.73
CA ASN A 95 -20.67 -11.46 6.68
C ASN A 95 -19.97 -12.80 6.82
N PHE A 96 -18.67 -12.82 7.11
CA PHE A 96 -17.93 -14.04 7.40
C PHE A 96 -18.50 -14.78 8.60
N SER A 97 -18.74 -14.07 9.70
CA SER A 97 -19.22 -14.69 10.93
C SER A 97 -20.62 -15.28 10.79
N LEU A 98 -21.52 -14.60 10.06
CA LEU A 98 -22.83 -15.14 9.71
C LEU A 98 -22.69 -16.39 8.83
N ALA A 99 -21.90 -16.32 7.76
CA ALA A 99 -21.65 -17.46 6.89
C ALA A 99 -21.00 -18.66 7.63
N LEU A 100 -20.18 -18.40 8.65
CA LEU A 100 -19.60 -19.44 9.49
C LEU A 100 -20.66 -20.10 10.37
N ILE A 101 -21.56 -19.32 11.00
CA ILE A 101 -22.70 -19.86 11.76
C ILE A 101 -23.60 -20.68 10.82
N ASP A 102 -23.93 -20.14 9.65
CA ASP A 102 -24.75 -20.79 8.64
C ASP A 102 -24.12 -22.09 8.11
N ALA A 103 -22.79 -22.14 8.00
CA ALA A 103 -22.07 -23.31 7.52
C ALA A 103 -22.00 -24.46 8.54
N ILE A 104 -22.10 -24.16 9.84
CA ILE A 104 -22.05 -25.16 10.91
C ILE A 104 -23.45 -25.60 11.36
N GLN A 105 -24.44 -24.71 11.35
CA GLN A 105 -25.77 -25.03 11.86
C GLN A 105 -26.50 -26.02 10.95
N SER A 106 -27.14 -27.02 11.55
CA SER A 106 -28.00 -27.97 10.84
C SER A 106 -29.44 -27.49 10.74
N VAL A 107 -29.89 -26.69 11.72
CA VAL A 107 -31.22 -26.06 11.78
C VAL A 107 -31.03 -24.55 11.91
N PRO A 108 -31.55 -23.73 10.97
CA PRO A 108 -31.44 -22.29 11.04
C PRO A 108 -32.05 -21.71 12.33
N ASP A 109 -31.36 -20.75 12.94
CA ASP A 109 -31.78 -19.98 14.12
C ASP A 109 -32.07 -20.80 15.40
N ASP A 110 -31.69 -22.09 15.45
CA ASP A 110 -31.79 -22.91 16.66
C ASP A 110 -30.49 -22.85 17.48
N PHE A 111 -30.43 -21.86 18.36
CA PHE A 111 -29.27 -21.68 19.23
C PHE A 111 -29.02 -22.87 20.16
N ALA A 112 -30.06 -23.61 20.57
CA ALA A 112 -29.89 -24.74 21.48
C ALA A 112 -29.22 -25.92 20.78
N ARG A 113 -29.58 -26.19 19.52
CA ARG A 113 -28.97 -27.24 18.69
C ARG A 113 -27.57 -26.91 18.21
N LEU A 114 -27.22 -25.63 18.13
CA LEU A 114 -25.89 -25.20 17.73
C LEU A 114 -24.77 -25.82 18.60
N SER A 115 -25.04 -26.13 19.88
CA SER A 115 -24.08 -26.85 20.73
C SER A 115 -23.76 -28.25 20.19
N GLU A 116 -24.77 -28.98 19.71
CA GLU A 116 -24.61 -30.33 19.14
C GLU A 116 -23.87 -30.26 17.81
N ASP A 117 -24.21 -29.26 16.98
CA ASP A 117 -23.53 -29.00 15.70
C ASP A 117 -22.04 -28.66 15.91
N ILE A 118 -21.71 -27.86 16.93
CA ILE A 118 -20.32 -27.56 17.32
C ILE A 118 -19.59 -28.84 17.77
N ASP A 119 -20.23 -29.74 18.50
CA ASP A 119 -19.60 -31.00 18.95
C ASP A 119 -19.30 -31.97 17.80
N ALA A 120 -20.11 -31.91 16.74
CA ALA A 120 -19.92 -32.71 15.54
C ALA A 120 -18.70 -32.28 14.70
N ILE A 121 -18.13 -31.09 14.96
CA ILE A 121 -16.92 -30.62 14.28
C ILE A 121 -15.74 -31.52 14.67
N LYS A 122 -15.12 -32.15 13.65
CA LYS A 122 -14.01 -33.08 13.86
C LYS A 122 -12.70 -32.37 14.22
N ASP A 123 -12.51 -31.14 13.76
CA ASP A 123 -11.34 -30.35 14.11
C ASP A 123 -11.42 -29.90 15.58
N GLU A 124 -10.52 -30.45 16.40
CA GLU A 124 -10.51 -30.21 17.84
C GLU A 124 -10.24 -28.74 18.23
N GLN A 125 -9.42 -28.04 17.45
CA GLN A 125 -9.06 -26.65 17.75
C GLN A 125 -10.25 -25.73 17.45
N ILE A 126 -10.89 -25.90 16.30
CA ILE A 126 -12.08 -25.13 15.91
C ILE A 126 -13.27 -25.47 16.83
N ARG A 127 -13.47 -26.75 17.15
CA ARG A 127 -14.51 -27.17 18.10
C ARG A 127 -14.33 -26.50 19.47
N LYS A 128 -13.13 -26.55 20.06
CA LYS A 128 -12.85 -25.91 21.35
C LYS A 128 -13.05 -24.39 21.31
N LEU A 129 -12.63 -23.74 20.22
CA LEU A 129 -12.83 -22.31 20.02
C LEU A 129 -14.31 -21.94 20.03
N LEU A 130 -15.10 -22.59 19.18
CA LEU A 130 -16.54 -22.33 19.02
C LEU A 130 -17.32 -22.70 20.27
N ARG A 131 -17.01 -23.84 20.90
CA ARG A 131 -17.60 -24.25 22.18
C ARG A 131 -17.37 -23.21 23.28
N GLY A 132 -16.15 -22.71 23.40
CA GLY A 132 -15.84 -21.65 24.36
C GLY A 132 -16.59 -20.34 24.09
N MET A 133 -16.77 -19.96 22.81
CA MET A 133 -17.55 -18.77 22.45
C MET A 133 -19.04 -18.96 22.71
N TYR A 134 -19.57 -20.14 22.40
CA TYR A 134 -20.94 -20.55 22.65
C TYR A 134 -21.26 -20.49 24.15
N GLU A 135 -20.43 -21.09 25.01
CA GLU A 135 -20.63 -21.06 26.47
C GLU A 135 -20.60 -19.63 27.04
N ARG A 136 -19.70 -18.77 26.53
CA ARG A 136 -19.62 -17.36 26.95
C ARG A 136 -20.77 -16.47 26.45
N SER A 137 -21.45 -16.89 25.39
CA SER A 137 -22.58 -16.13 24.83
C SER A 137 -23.83 -16.15 25.74
N ALA A 138 -23.89 -17.08 26.70
CA ALA A 138 -24.99 -17.24 27.66
C ALA A 138 -26.37 -17.36 26.99
N GLY A 139 -26.46 -18.12 25.89
CA GLY A 139 -27.73 -18.39 25.20
C GLY A 139 -28.15 -17.32 24.18
N LYS A 140 -27.28 -16.35 23.87
CA LYS A 140 -27.60 -15.23 22.96
C LYS A 140 -26.81 -15.33 21.67
N MET A 141 -27.51 -15.47 20.54
CA MET A 141 -26.91 -15.56 19.21
C MET A 141 -26.10 -14.31 18.88
N GLU A 142 -26.58 -13.13 19.25
CA GLU A 142 -25.91 -11.86 18.98
C GLU A 142 -24.54 -11.80 19.66
N LYS A 143 -24.43 -12.30 20.89
CA LYS A 143 -23.15 -12.35 21.62
C LYS A 143 -22.17 -13.37 21.03
N LEU A 144 -22.67 -14.44 20.44
CA LEU A 144 -21.84 -15.39 19.73
C LEU A 144 -21.30 -14.74 18.44
N HIS A 145 -22.17 -14.07 17.70
CA HIS A 145 -21.82 -13.33 16.48
C HIS A 145 -20.75 -12.26 16.75
N GLU A 146 -20.95 -11.41 17.78
CA GLU A 146 -19.97 -10.39 18.18
C GLU A 146 -18.58 -10.98 18.51
N GLN A 147 -18.54 -12.11 19.22
CA GLN A 147 -17.28 -12.80 19.53
C GLN A 147 -16.60 -13.36 18.29
N LEU A 148 -17.36 -13.90 17.33
CA LEU A 148 -16.83 -14.39 16.06
C LEU A 148 -16.26 -13.27 15.21
N VAL A 149 -16.95 -12.12 15.15
CA VAL A 149 -16.47 -10.92 14.46
C VAL A 149 -15.13 -10.49 15.05
N ALA A 150 -15.06 -10.33 16.37
CA ALA A 150 -13.83 -9.92 17.04
C ALA A 150 -12.68 -10.92 16.86
N TRP A 151 -12.98 -12.22 16.85
CA TRP A 151 -11.98 -13.26 16.58
C TRP A 151 -11.47 -13.23 15.14
N PHE A 152 -12.37 -13.05 14.18
CA PHE A 152 -12.00 -12.96 12.77
C PHE A 152 -11.16 -11.71 12.51
N ASP A 153 -11.55 -10.54 13.04
CA ASP A 153 -10.78 -9.29 12.95
C ASP A 153 -9.36 -9.49 13.49
N ALA A 154 -9.22 -10.02 14.71
CA ALA A 154 -7.91 -10.28 15.30
C ALA A 154 -7.08 -11.31 14.50
N GLY A 155 -7.75 -12.26 13.83
CA GLY A 155 -7.11 -13.18 12.89
C GLY A 155 -6.62 -12.49 11.63
N MET A 156 -7.46 -11.61 11.06
CA MET A 156 -7.20 -10.88 9.84
C MET A 156 -6.15 -9.78 10.02
N ASP A 157 -6.00 -9.18 11.21
CA ASP A 157 -4.90 -8.26 11.52
C ASP A 157 -3.53 -8.90 11.26
N ARG A 158 -3.37 -10.19 11.58
CA ARG A 158 -2.13 -10.95 11.33
C ARG A 158 -1.92 -11.19 9.84
N VAL A 159 -2.99 -11.52 9.11
CA VAL A 159 -2.97 -11.74 7.66
C VAL A 159 -2.62 -10.44 6.93
N ALA A 160 -3.25 -9.33 7.32
CA ALA A 160 -2.99 -7.98 6.82
C ALA A 160 -1.53 -7.58 7.09
N GLY A 161 -1.00 -7.87 8.28
CA GLY A 161 0.41 -7.63 8.60
C GLY A 161 1.38 -8.39 7.69
N SER A 162 1.09 -9.65 7.36
CA SER A 162 1.90 -10.42 6.42
C SER A 162 1.85 -9.84 5.01
N PHE A 163 0.67 -9.45 4.53
CA PHE A 163 0.48 -8.81 3.23
C PHE A 163 1.20 -7.46 3.16
N LYS A 164 1.15 -6.65 4.23
CA LYS A 164 1.86 -5.37 4.35
C LYS A 164 3.36 -5.57 4.16
N ARG A 165 3.97 -6.53 4.86
CA ARG A 165 5.41 -6.84 4.72
C ARG A 165 5.77 -7.27 3.29
N GLN A 166 4.94 -8.12 2.68
CA GLN A 166 5.14 -8.54 1.30
C GLN A 166 5.07 -7.35 0.34
N SER A 167 4.07 -6.48 0.49
CA SER A 167 3.90 -5.28 -0.34
C SER A 167 5.08 -4.32 -0.23
N GLN A 168 5.65 -4.15 0.97
CA GLN A 168 6.82 -3.30 1.19
C GLN A 168 8.05 -3.79 0.41
N VAL A 169 8.28 -5.11 0.38
CA VAL A 169 9.41 -5.69 -0.39
C VAL A 169 9.22 -5.46 -1.89
N TRP A 170 7.99 -5.64 -2.40
CA TRP A 170 7.69 -5.36 -3.81
C TRP A 170 7.85 -3.88 -4.14
N CYS A 171 7.29 -2.98 -3.33
CA CYS A 171 7.43 -1.53 -3.51
C CYS A 171 8.90 -1.11 -3.48
N PHE A 172 9.71 -1.62 -2.55
CA PHE A 172 11.14 -1.34 -2.52
C PHE A 172 11.82 -1.77 -3.83
N GLY A 173 11.56 -3.00 -4.30
CA GLY A 173 12.13 -3.52 -5.54
C GLY A 173 11.73 -2.70 -6.76
N ILE A 174 10.44 -2.36 -6.89
CA ILE A 174 9.92 -1.52 -7.97
C ILE A 174 10.56 -0.13 -7.93
N ALA A 175 10.60 0.52 -6.76
CA ALA A 175 11.18 1.85 -6.61
C ALA A 175 12.68 1.85 -6.90
N PHE A 176 13.41 0.81 -6.49
CA PHE A 176 14.83 0.66 -6.77
C PHE A 176 15.09 0.51 -8.28
N VAL A 177 14.32 -0.33 -8.96
CA VAL A 177 14.41 -0.50 -10.42
C VAL A 177 14.05 0.80 -11.13
N LEU A 178 12.99 1.49 -10.70
CA LEU A 178 12.57 2.78 -11.24
C LEU A 178 13.65 3.85 -11.05
N ALA A 179 14.25 3.94 -9.86
CA ALA A 179 15.34 4.86 -9.56
C ALA A 179 16.59 4.56 -10.40
N ALA A 180 16.91 3.28 -10.63
CA ALA A 180 18.01 2.90 -11.50
C ALA A 180 17.72 3.25 -12.97
N MET A 181 16.54 2.92 -13.49
CA MET A 181 16.15 3.18 -14.88
C MET A 181 16.14 4.68 -15.21
N LEU A 182 15.51 5.47 -14.35
CA LEU A 182 15.39 6.92 -14.50
C LEU A 182 16.57 7.70 -13.91
N ASN A 183 17.54 7.00 -13.31
CA ASN A 183 18.68 7.58 -12.59
C ASN A 183 18.29 8.64 -11.55
N ILE A 184 17.34 8.28 -10.69
CA ILE A 184 16.89 9.11 -9.57
C ILE A 184 17.83 8.87 -8.40
N ASP A 185 18.93 9.62 -8.37
CA ASP A 185 19.91 9.63 -7.28
C ASP A 185 19.62 10.78 -6.31
N SER A 186 19.20 10.43 -5.08
CA SER A 186 18.94 11.38 -3.99
C SER A 186 20.13 12.30 -3.65
N ILE A 187 21.36 11.77 -3.68
CA ILE A 187 22.57 12.50 -3.32
C ILE A 187 22.89 13.52 -4.41
N HIS A 188 22.79 13.08 -5.66
CA HIS A 188 22.94 13.97 -6.81
C HIS A 188 21.89 15.07 -6.79
N LEU A 189 20.62 14.70 -6.66
CA LEU A 189 19.49 15.63 -6.63
C LEU A 189 19.66 16.68 -5.53
N PHE A 190 19.99 16.27 -4.30
CA PHE A 190 20.28 17.19 -3.22
C PHE A 190 21.42 18.15 -3.56
N SER A 191 22.54 17.62 -4.07
CA SER A 191 23.71 18.44 -4.39
C SER A 191 23.45 19.46 -5.49
N THR A 192 22.59 19.12 -6.45
CA THR A 192 22.21 19.98 -7.57
C THR A 192 21.24 21.06 -7.13
N LEU A 193 20.19 20.70 -6.40
CA LEU A 193 19.24 21.66 -5.84
C LEU A 193 19.92 22.63 -4.87
N TRP A 194 20.88 22.16 -4.07
CA TRP A 194 21.65 23.00 -3.15
C TRP A 194 22.48 24.05 -3.88
N LYS A 195 23.07 23.70 -5.02
CA LYS A 195 23.86 24.63 -5.85
C LYS A 195 22.99 25.55 -6.69
N GLN A 196 21.78 25.13 -7.05
CA GLN A 196 20.88 25.82 -7.98
C GLN A 196 19.47 25.97 -7.38
N PRO A 197 19.27 26.81 -6.35
CA PRO A 197 17.99 26.93 -5.65
C PRO A 197 16.87 27.51 -6.52
N THR A 198 17.19 28.21 -7.61
CA THR A 198 16.20 28.70 -8.58
C THR A 198 15.48 27.57 -9.32
N LEU A 199 16.09 26.39 -9.47
CA LEU A 199 15.40 25.20 -9.99
C LEU A 199 14.38 24.66 -8.99
N ALA A 200 14.74 24.64 -7.71
CA ALA A 200 13.84 24.23 -6.63
C ALA A 200 12.58 25.12 -6.55
N ALA A 201 12.75 26.43 -6.77
CA ALA A 201 11.65 27.38 -6.80
C ALA A 201 10.67 27.15 -7.98
N ARG A 202 11.13 26.63 -9.12
CA ARG A 202 10.28 26.37 -10.31
C ARG A 202 9.35 25.18 -10.10
N ILE A 203 9.87 24.09 -9.53
CA ILE A 203 9.09 22.88 -9.20
C ILE A 203 7.86 23.27 -8.36
N THR A 204 8.07 24.17 -7.40
CA THR A 204 7.00 24.63 -6.49
C THR A 204 5.91 25.44 -7.19
N MET A 205 6.19 26.14 -8.30
CA MET A 205 5.21 26.96 -9.01
C MET A 205 4.27 26.13 -9.91
N THR A 206 4.74 24.98 -10.38
CA THR A 206 3.97 24.06 -11.25
C THR A 206 3.18 23.02 -10.45
N THR A 207 3.40 22.93 -9.13
CA THR A 207 2.83 21.87 -8.28
C THR A 207 1.37 22.14 -7.94
N SER A 208 0.45 21.81 -8.85
CA SER A 208 -0.95 21.50 -8.51
C SER A 208 -1.11 19.97 -8.51
N LEU A 209 -0.55 19.31 -7.50
CA LEU A 209 -0.70 17.87 -7.36
C LEU A 209 -2.10 17.52 -6.87
N PRO A 210 -2.80 16.55 -7.49
CA PRO A 210 -4.06 16.04 -6.98
C PRO A 210 -3.88 15.56 -5.54
N LEU A 211 -4.68 16.13 -4.64
CA LEU A 211 -4.78 15.71 -3.25
C LEU A 211 -5.24 14.24 -3.22
N SER A 212 -4.55 13.43 -2.43
CA SER A 212 -4.88 12.04 -2.06
C SER A 212 -4.47 10.93 -3.06
N ALA A 213 -3.29 10.36 -2.81
CA ALA A 213 -3.10 8.94 -3.06
C ALA A 213 -2.98 8.23 -1.72
N PRO A 214 -4.06 7.73 -1.13
CA PRO A 214 -4.00 7.13 0.20
C PRO A 214 -2.97 5.99 0.26
N ILE A 215 -2.30 5.88 1.41
CA ILE A 215 -1.48 4.72 1.76
C ILE A 215 -2.40 3.51 1.60
N ALA A 216 -1.84 2.38 1.17
CA ALA A 216 -2.53 1.10 1.00
C ALA A 216 -3.27 0.56 2.26
N GLU A 217 -3.40 1.37 3.31
CA GLU A 217 -4.02 1.06 4.60
C GLU A 217 -5.51 1.44 4.65
N ASP A 218 -6.03 2.32 3.76
CA ASP A 218 -7.41 2.85 3.90
C ASP A 218 -8.34 2.65 2.69
N ARG A 219 -8.17 1.56 1.92
CA ARG A 219 -9.17 1.15 0.91
C ARG A 219 -10.26 0.23 1.49
N VAL A 220 -10.84 0.67 2.59
CA VAL A 220 -12.19 0.26 3.00
C VAL A 220 -13.13 1.34 2.47
N LEU A 221 -13.96 0.95 1.50
CA LEU A 221 -15.06 1.69 0.86
C LEU A 221 -14.73 2.46 -0.44
N THR A 222 -15.56 2.17 -1.45
CA THR A 222 -15.70 2.80 -2.79
C THR A 222 -14.83 2.23 -3.92
N ALA A 223 -15.32 1.12 -4.48
CA ALA A 223 -15.16 0.83 -5.91
C ALA A 223 -16.16 1.73 -6.67
N ASN A 224 -15.74 2.95 -7.03
CA ASN A 224 -16.36 3.70 -8.11
C ASN A 224 -15.38 3.69 -9.29
N ASP A 225 -15.90 3.37 -10.49
CA ASP A 225 -15.12 3.30 -11.73
C ASP A 225 -14.43 4.63 -12.08
N ASP A 226 -14.89 5.76 -11.52
CA ASP A 226 -14.30 7.10 -11.68
C ASP A 226 -12.88 7.24 -11.06
N VAL A 227 -12.52 6.37 -10.09
CA VAL A 227 -11.23 6.44 -9.36
C VAL A 227 -10.07 5.79 -10.15
N VAL A 228 -10.38 4.94 -11.15
CA VAL A 228 -9.36 4.24 -11.95
C VAL A 228 -8.78 5.17 -13.03
N GLU A 229 -9.62 6.00 -13.66
CA GLU A 229 -9.18 6.98 -14.65
C GLU A 229 -8.32 8.09 -14.00
N ASP A 230 -8.66 8.49 -12.78
CA ASP A 230 -7.93 9.48 -12.00
C ASP A 230 -6.50 9.03 -11.63
N LYS A 231 -6.32 7.74 -11.29
CA LYS A 231 -5.00 7.17 -10.95
C LYS A 231 -4.05 7.08 -12.15
N GLY A 232 -4.56 6.72 -13.33
CA GLY A 232 -3.74 6.64 -14.55
C GLY A 232 -3.23 8.02 -14.98
N ARG A 233 -4.09 9.04 -14.87
CA ARG A 233 -3.72 10.44 -15.11
C ARG A 233 -2.71 10.94 -14.07
N ALA A 234 -2.97 10.73 -12.79
CA ALA A 234 -2.07 11.13 -11.71
C ALA A 234 -0.67 10.49 -11.81
N MET A 235 -0.58 9.22 -12.21
CA MET A 235 0.71 8.57 -12.48
C MET A 235 1.42 9.24 -13.67
N THR A 236 0.73 9.46 -14.79
CA THR A 236 1.29 10.07 -16.00
C THR A 236 1.78 11.49 -15.73
N ASP A 237 1.03 12.26 -14.95
CA ASP A 237 1.41 13.61 -14.56
C ASP A 237 2.61 13.62 -13.62
N SER A 238 2.71 12.64 -12.71
CA SER A 238 3.90 12.45 -11.86
C SER A 238 5.16 12.15 -12.70
N PHE A 239 5.04 11.36 -13.77
CA PHE A 239 6.16 11.12 -14.68
C PHE A 239 6.61 12.39 -15.41
N LYS A 240 5.68 13.17 -15.97
CA LYS A 240 5.99 14.44 -16.64
C LYS A 240 6.66 15.43 -15.68
N GLN A 241 6.19 15.47 -14.44
CA GLN A 241 6.76 16.34 -13.40
C GLN A 241 8.17 15.91 -12.99
N LEU A 242 8.48 14.62 -13.02
CA LEU A 242 9.85 14.13 -12.78
C LEU A 242 10.83 14.59 -13.88
N GLU A 243 10.38 14.78 -15.12
CA GLU A 243 11.22 15.31 -16.21
C GLU A 243 11.68 16.76 -15.95
N GLU A 244 10.97 17.53 -15.13
CA GLU A 244 11.38 18.89 -14.74
C GLU A 244 12.53 18.90 -13.73
N LEU A 245 12.81 17.77 -13.07
CA LEU A 245 13.91 17.66 -12.10
C LEU A 245 15.24 17.42 -12.82
N PRO A 246 16.38 17.87 -12.24
CA PRO A 246 17.72 17.57 -12.74
C PRO A 246 18.13 16.12 -12.41
N ILE A 247 17.30 15.16 -12.81
CA ILE A 247 17.50 13.72 -12.74
C ILE A 247 17.89 13.18 -14.11
N GLY A 248 18.14 11.87 -14.21
CA GLY A 248 18.48 11.24 -15.48
C GLY A 248 19.99 11.10 -15.73
N TRP A 249 20.33 10.31 -16.75
CA TRP A 249 21.70 9.91 -17.05
C TRP A 249 22.58 11.04 -17.60
N GLN A 250 21.98 12.07 -18.20
CA GLN A 250 22.71 13.18 -18.84
C GLN A 250 23.31 14.18 -17.83
N ASN A 251 22.79 14.22 -16.59
CA ASN A 251 23.12 15.27 -15.62
C ASN A 251 24.09 14.80 -14.53
N GLN A 252 24.98 13.84 -14.78
CA GLN A 252 25.75 13.20 -13.70
C GLN A 252 26.99 13.97 -13.22
N ARG A 253 27.18 13.98 -11.89
CA ARG A 253 28.31 14.57 -11.16
C ARG A 253 29.69 14.03 -11.56
N PHE A 254 29.75 12.81 -12.10
CA PHE A 254 30.99 12.07 -12.33
C PHE A 254 31.24 11.74 -13.81
N CYS A 255 30.38 12.22 -14.74
CA CYS A 255 30.65 12.04 -16.16
C CYS A 255 31.70 13.06 -16.63
N LYS A 256 32.92 12.59 -16.93
CA LYS A 256 34.04 13.43 -17.40
C LYS A 256 34.30 13.33 -18.91
N THR A 257 33.53 12.52 -19.63
CA THR A 257 33.77 12.22 -21.04
C THR A 257 33.06 13.24 -21.93
N GLU A 258 33.75 13.79 -22.93
CA GLU A 258 33.19 14.74 -23.92
C GLU A 258 32.03 14.16 -24.75
N SER A 259 31.92 12.83 -24.84
CA SER A 259 30.86 12.12 -25.57
C SER A 259 29.57 11.88 -24.75
N GLY A 260 29.52 12.31 -23.48
CA GLY A 260 28.43 12.02 -22.57
C GLY A 260 28.43 10.56 -22.08
N CYS A 261 27.71 10.31 -20.98
CA CYS A 261 27.54 8.99 -20.39
C CYS A 261 26.08 8.60 -20.63
N SER A 262 25.84 7.76 -21.64
CA SER A 262 24.49 7.48 -22.12
C SER A 262 23.82 6.33 -21.37
N SER A 263 24.59 5.49 -20.67
CA SER A 263 24.05 4.31 -19.99
C SER A 263 24.87 3.84 -18.77
N PHE A 264 24.23 3.03 -17.93
CA PHE A 264 24.79 2.34 -16.76
C PHE A 264 26.10 1.59 -17.04
N LEU A 265 26.22 0.96 -18.22
CA LEU A 265 27.34 0.08 -18.56
C LEU A 265 28.62 0.86 -18.87
N GLU A 266 28.50 2.09 -19.41
CA GLU A 266 29.66 2.94 -19.73
C GLU A 266 30.34 3.48 -18.46
N PHE A 267 29.57 3.70 -17.39
CA PHE A 267 30.06 4.28 -16.14
C PHE A 267 30.92 3.30 -15.31
N TYR A 268 30.59 2.00 -15.34
CA TYR A 268 31.28 0.96 -14.56
C TYR A 268 32.79 0.84 -14.88
N HIS A 269 33.22 1.28 -16.06
CA HIS A 269 34.60 1.07 -16.55
C HIS A 269 35.62 2.11 -16.05
N TYR A 270 35.20 3.24 -15.44
CA TYR A 270 36.11 4.38 -15.17
C TYR A 270 36.06 4.99 -13.74
N ASP A 271 34.99 4.81 -12.94
CA ASP A 271 34.88 5.42 -11.59
C ASP A 271 34.08 4.56 -10.58
N TYR A 272 34.72 3.53 -10.03
CA TYR A 272 34.13 2.62 -9.02
C TYR A 272 33.56 3.34 -7.76
N PRO A 273 34.25 4.29 -7.10
CA PRO A 273 33.68 4.97 -5.94
C PRO A 273 32.49 5.87 -6.30
N GLY A 274 32.51 6.54 -7.45
CA GLY A 274 31.36 7.29 -7.95
C GLY A 274 30.13 6.41 -8.16
N PHE A 275 30.35 5.18 -8.64
CA PHE A 275 29.29 4.21 -8.92
C PHE A 275 28.59 3.73 -7.65
N LEU A 276 29.37 3.42 -6.60
CA LEU A 276 28.82 3.04 -5.30
C LEU A 276 27.97 4.16 -4.67
N LEU A 277 28.37 5.42 -4.87
CA LEU A 277 27.58 6.56 -4.39
C LEU A 277 26.24 6.69 -5.11
N ILE A 278 26.20 6.44 -6.43
CA ILE A 278 24.94 6.46 -7.20
C ILE A 278 24.00 5.35 -6.72
N ILE A 279 24.52 4.12 -6.54
CA ILE A 279 23.72 3.01 -5.98
C ILE A 279 23.19 3.39 -4.59
N PHE A 280 24.01 4.03 -3.75
CA PHE A 280 23.57 4.50 -2.45
C PHE A 280 22.47 5.56 -2.56
N GLY A 281 22.56 6.45 -3.55
CA GLY A 281 21.50 7.39 -3.92
C GLY A 281 20.19 6.71 -4.31
N TRP A 282 20.25 5.67 -5.13
CA TRP A 282 19.07 4.87 -5.51
C TRP A 282 18.47 4.14 -4.31
N LEU A 283 19.31 3.61 -3.41
CA LEU A 283 18.86 2.99 -2.17
C LEU A 283 18.14 3.99 -1.27
N ILE A 284 18.62 5.23 -1.17
CA ILE A 284 17.93 6.30 -0.43
C ILE A 284 16.57 6.59 -1.07
N THR A 285 16.51 6.75 -2.40
CA THR A 285 15.25 6.98 -3.13
C THR A 285 14.25 5.82 -2.94
N ALA A 286 14.70 4.58 -3.08
CA ALA A 286 13.88 3.40 -2.88
C ALA A 286 13.39 3.29 -1.43
N SER A 287 14.24 3.58 -0.46
CA SER A 287 13.86 3.58 0.96
C SER A 287 12.87 4.71 1.27
N ALA A 288 13.05 5.89 0.68
CA ALA A 288 12.12 7.01 0.83
C ALA A 288 10.72 6.66 0.29
N SER A 289 10.63 5.90 -0.81
CA SER A 289 9.35 5.46 -1.37
C SER A 289 8.51 4.61 -0.40
N LEU A 290 9.14 3.92 0.56
CA LEU A 290 8.46 3.03 1.51
C LEU A 290 7.57 3.76 2.50
N PHE A 291 7.80 5.06 2.74
CA PHE A 291 6.91 5.87 3.56
C PHE A 291 5.56 6.13 2.88
N GLY A 292 5.47 5.88 1.57
CA GLY A 292 4.27 6.11 0.77
C GLY A 292 4.07 7.58 0.42
N ALA A 293 3.25 7.82 -0.60
CA ALA A 293 3.04 9.16 -1.12
C ALA A 293 2.37 10.13 -0.12
N PRO A 294 1.37 9.73 0.70
CA PRO A 294 0.73 10.64 1.65
C PRO A 294 1.66 11.23 2.68
N PHE A 295 2.61 10.45 3.18
CA PHE A 295 3.60 10.96 4.11
C PHE A 295 4.37 12.15 3.50
N TRP A 296 4.84 12.00 2.27
CA TRP A 296 5.58 13.04 1.57
C TRP A 296 4.69 14.21 1.17
N PHE A 297 3.42 13.99 0.81
CA PHE A 297 2.49 15.09 0.53
C PHE A 297 2.14 15.91 1.76
N ASP A 298 1.89 15.26 2.88
CA ASP A 298 1.65 15.94 4.15
C ASP A 298 2.88 16.78 4.55
N LEU A 299 4.09 16.21 4.41
CA LEU A 299 5.33 16.95 4.64
C LEU A 299 5.48 18.14 3.67
N LEU A 300 5.12 17.98 2.40
CA LEU A 300 5.15 19.05 1.40
C LEU A 300 4.21 20.20 1.77
N GLN A 301 2.99 19.89 2.21
CA GLN A 301 2.01 20.88 2.67
C GLN A 301 2.57 21.68 3.87
N HIS A 302 3.14 21.00 4.86
CA HIS A 302 3.78 21.66 5.99
C HIS A 302 4.92 22.59 5.58
N LEU A 303 5.80 22.16 4.66
CA LEU A 303 6.94 22.95 4.19
C LEU A 303 6.50 24.18 3.37
N THR A 304 5.46 24.05 2.55
CA THR A 304 4.93 25.18 1.76
C THR A 304 4.28 26.24 2.65
N HIS A 305 3.59 25.85 3.74
CA HIS A 305 3.06 26.80 4.72
C HIS A 305 4.16 27.58 5.46
N LEU A 306 5.28 26.92 5.80
CA LEU A 306 6.42 27.58 6.45
C LEU A 306 7.10 28.63 5.57
N ARG A 307 6.93 28.56 4.24
CA ARG A 307 7.41 29.59 3.31
C ARG A 307 6.61 30.90 3.43
N GLY A 308 5.35 30.84 3.82
CA GLY A 308 4.42 31.97 3.85
C GLY A 308 4.53 32.90 5.09
N THR A 309 5.34 32.55 6.08
CA THR A 309 5.44 33.29 7.37
C THR A 309 6.63 34.26 7.45
N GLY A 310 7.23 34.64 6.32
CA GLY A 310 8.27 35.68 6.28
C GLY A 310 7.78 37.03 6.84
N PRO A 311 8.67 37.86 7.43
CA PRO A 311 8.26 39.09 8.10
C PRO A 311 7.51 40.02 7.14
N LYS A 312 6.27 40.41 7.51
CA LYS A 312 5.49 41.43 6.80
C LYS A 312 6.36 42.68 6.63
N PRO A 313 6.38 43.32 5.44
CA PRO A 313 7.07 44.60 5.29
C PRO A 313 6.54 45.57 6.34
N LYS A 314 7.44 46.20 7.11
CA LYS A 314 7.04 47.28 8.02
C LYS A 314 6.37 48.33 7.16
N SER A 315 5.10 48.62 7.44
CA SER A 315 4.43 49.77 6.86
C SER A 315 5.23 50.99 7.27
N THR A 316 5.94 51.59 6.32
CA THR A 316 6.45 52.95 6.48
C THR A 316 5.22 53.85 6.56
N THR A 317 4.71 54.08 7.77
CA THR A 317 3.83 55.20 8.05
C THR A 317 4.65 56.45 7.76
N MET A 318 4.45 57.03 6.57
CA MET A 318 4.88 58.38 6.28
C MET A 318 4.13 59.29 7.26
N HIS A 319 4.87 59.90 8.18
CA HIS A 319 4.37 61.04 8.94
C HIS A 319 4.35 62.23 7.98
N GLU A 320 3.15 62.65 7.59
CA GLU A 320 2.87 64.04 7.22
C GLU A 320 2.64 64.88 8.48
#